data_AF-A0A972AGQ9-F1
#
_entry.id   AF-A0A972AGQ9-F1
#
_cell.length_a   1.000
_cell.length_b   1.000
_cell.length_c   1.000
_cell.angle_alpha   90.00
_cell.angle_beta   90.00
_cell.angle_gamma   90.00
#
_symmetry.space_group_name_H-M   'P 1'
#
loop_
_entity.id
_entity.type
_entity.pdbx_description
1 polymer ?
#
loop_
_entity_poly.entity_id
_entity_poly.type
_entity_poly.pdbx_seq_one_letter_code
_entity_poly.pdbx_strand_id
1 'polypeptide(L)'
;MFKSISELVTLCERDNLPISKVMIKQEAFLTQRDEAQVIADMAASWQVMKQAVQRGIKGVTSHSGMTGGDAKRMKELEKENARLKKLVADLS
;
A
#
# COMPACT_ATOMS: atom_id res chain seq x y z
N MET A 1 4.91 1.91 -23.51
CA MET A 1 3.90 1.07 -22.79
C MET A 1 4.01 -0.33 -23.34
N PHE A 2 4.15 -1.33 -22.46
CA PHE A 2 4.25 -2.74 -22.83
C PHE A 2 2.91 -3.24 -23.36
N LYS A 3 2.93 -4.06 -24.41
CA LYS A 3 1.72 -4.64 -25.03
C LYS A 3 1.34 -5.98 -24.39
N SER A 4 2.26 -6.61 -23.64
CA SER A 4 2.01 -7.86 -22.91
C SER A 4 2.97 -8.04 -21.74
N ILE A 5 2.62 -8.95 -20.82
CA ILE A 5 3.51 -9.37 -19.72
C ILE A 5 4.78 -10.03 -20.27
N SER A 6 4.67 -10.82 -21.35
CA SER A 6 5.82 -11.49 -21.98
C SER A 6 6.86 -10.48 -22.47
N GLU A 7 6.42 -9.37 -23.07
CA GLU A 7 7.30 -8.30 -23.51
C GLU A 7 8.03 -7.62 -22.34
N LEU A 8 7.31 -7.35 -21.24
CA LEU A 8 7.90 -6.80 -20.03
C LEU A 8 8.96 -7.75 -19.44
N VAL A 9 8.65 -9.05 -19.34
CA VAL A 9 9.59 -10.07 -18.81
C VAL A 9 10.84 -10.16 -19.70
N THR A 10 10.65 -10.24 -21.02
CA THR A 10 11.76 -10.29 -21.98
C THR A 10 12.68 -9.08 -21.82
N LEU A 11 12.12 -7.88 -21.61
CA LEU A 11 12.89 -6.67 -21.39
C LEU A 11 13.67 -6.70 -20.07
N CYS A 12 13.04 -7.17 -18.99
CA CYS A 12 13.69 -7.33 -17.69
C CYS A 12 14.88 -8.29 -17.78
N GLU A 13 14.72 -9.42 -18.46
CA GLU A 13 15.77 -10.42 -18.67
C GLU A 13 16.90 -9.87 -19.55
N ARG A 14 16.55 -9.26 -20.69
CA ARG A 14 17.52 -8.68 -21.64
C ARG A 14 18.39 -7.60 -21.00
N ASP A 15 17.78 -6.71 -20.24
CA ASP A 15 18.49 -5.58 -19.62
C ASP A 15 19.07 -5.94 -18.24
N ASN A 16 18.82 -7.16 -17.75
CA ASN A 16 19.15 -7.65 -16.41
C ASN A 16 18.70 -6.69 -15.30
N LEU A 17 17.45 -6.23 -15.40
CA LEU A 17 16.83 -5.29 -14.47
C LEU A 17 15.57 -5.88 -13.85
N PRO A 18 15.28 -5.58 -12.56
CA PRO A 18 14.01 -5.96 -11.98
C PRO A 18 12.86 -5.17 -12.62
N ILE A 19 11.66 -5.76 -12.59
CA ILE A 19 10.42 -5.13 -13.09
C ILE A 19 10.24 -3.71 -12.54
N SER A 20 10.53 -3.50 -11.25
CA SER A 20 10.41 -2.18 -10.62
C SER A 20 11.24 -1.10 -11.32
N LYS A 21 12.49 -1.42 -11.69
CA LYS A 21 13.39 -0.46 -12.36
C LYS A 21 12.94 -0.21 -13.81
N VAL A 22 12.50 -1.25 -14.51
CA VAL A 22 11.95 -1.14 -15.87
C VAL A 22 10.70 -0.25 -15.88
N MET A 23 9.79 -0.43 -14.92
CA MET A 23 8.59 0.39 -14.77
C MET A 23 8.91 1.85 -14.45
N ILE A 24 9.84 2.11 -13.52
CA ILE A 24 10.25 3.47 -13.16
C ILE A 24 10.87 4.18 -14.37
N LYS A 25 11.77 3.51 -15.11
CA LYS A 25 12.35 4.05 -16.35
C LYS A 25 11.29 4.36 -17.40
N GLN A 26 10.32 3.47 -17.58
CA GLN A 26 9.23 3.68 -18.53
C GLN A 26 8.35 4.87 -18.14
N GLU A 27 8.02 5.03 -16.86
CA GLU A 27 7.23 6.15 -16.35
C GLU A 27 7.99 7.48 -16.48
N ALA A 28 9.26 7.50 -16.10
CA ALA A 28 10.17 8.63 -16.27
C ALA A 28 10.20 9.10 -17.73
N PHE A 29 10.35 8.15 -18.67
CA PHE A 29 10.32 8.43 -20.10
C PHE A 29 8.97 8.99 -20.58
N LEU A 30 7.85 8.37 -20.20
CA LEU A 30 6.51 8.79 -20.65
C LEU A 30 6.12 10.17 -20.13
N THR A 31 6.56 10.48 -18.91
CA THR A 31 6.20 11.73 -18.23
C THR A 31 7.27 12.82 -18.36
N GLN A 32 8.37 12.53 -19.07
CA GLN A 32 9.51 13.44 -19.24
C GLN A 32 10.06 13.96 -17.91
N ARG A 33 10.20 13.04 -16.94
CA ARG A 33 10.68 13.32 -15.59
C ARG A 33 11.88 12.45 -15.27
N ASP A 34 12.65 12.85 -14.27
CA ASP A 34 13.73 12.01 -13.76
C ASP A 34 13.17 10.85 -12.94
N GLU A 35 13.87 9.71 -12.95
CA GLU A 35 13.50 8.55 -12.12
C GLU A 35 13.37 8.93 -10.63
N ALA A 36 14.21 9.85 -10.15
CA ALA A 36 14.15 10.36 -8.78
C ALA A 36 12.83 11.09 -8.47
N GLN A 37 12.28 11.85 -9.43
CA GLN A 37 11.00 12.53 -9.27
C GLN A 37 9.84 11.52 -9.24
N VAL A 38 9.87 10.51 -10.12
CA VAL A 38 8.88 9.42 -10.11
C VAL A 38 8.89 8.70 -8.77
N ILE A 39 10.07 8.36 -8.24
CA ILE A 39 10.20 7.71 -6.93
C ILE A 39 9.71 8.63 -5.80
N ALA A 40 9.98 9.93 -5.87
CA ALA A 40 9.49 10.89 -4.89
C ALA A 40 7.94 10.96 -4.87
N ASP A 41 7.30 10.96 -6.04
CA ASP A 41 5.84 10.95 -6.16
C ASP A 41 5.23 9.64 -5.63
N MET A 42 5.87 8.50 -5.93
CA MET A 42 5.49 7.21 -5.36
C MET A 42 5.58 7.22 -3.83
N ALA A 43 6.65 7.82 -3.28
CA ALA A 43 6.82 7.97 -1.84
C ALA A 43 5.76 8.88 -1.22
N ALA A 44 5.40 9.99 -1.87
CA ALA A 44 4.32 10.87 -1.42
C ALA A 44 2.97 10.15 -1.40
N SER A 45 2.64 9.42 -2.47
CA SER A 45 1.44 8.59 -2.56
C SER A 45 1.40 7.53 -1.45
N TRP A 46 2.54 6.91 -1.14
CA TRP A 46 2.68 5.98 -0.02
C TRP A 46 2.41 6.62 1.34
N GLN A 47 2.83 7.87 1.55
CA GLN A 47 2.50 8.58 2.80
C GLN A 47 1.00 8.85 2.91
N VAL A 48 0.33 9.25 1.82
CA VAL A 48 -1.12 9.45 1.79
C VAL A 48 -1.86 8.15 2.14
N MET A 49 -1.44 7.01 1.56
CA MET A 49 -2.02 5.70 1.89
C MET A 49 -1.86 5.36 3.38
N LYS A 50 -0.66 5.56 3.95
CA LYS A 50 -0.42 5.34 5.39
C LYS A 50 -1.29 6.23 6.26
N GLN A 51 -1.41 7.51 5.92
CA GLN A 51 -2.27 8.45 6.64
C GLN A 51 -3.75 8.05 6.55
N ALA A 52 -4.20 7.58 5.39
CA ALA A 52 -5.56 7.08 5.20
C ALA A 52 -5.85 5.86 6.10
N VAL A 53 -4.90 4.93 6.22
CA VAL A 53 -5.01 3.79 7.16
C VAL A 53 -5.15 4.29 8.61
N GLN A 54 -4.27 5.20 9.05
CA GLN A 54 -4.33 5.75 10.40
C GLN A 54 -5.65 6.47 10.68
N ARG A 55 -6.14 7.23 9.70
CA ARG A 55 -7.44 7.91 9.78
C ARG A 55 -8.58 6.90 9.89
N GLY A 56 -8.58 5.85 9.06
CA GLY A 56 -9.60 4.80 9.08
C GLY A 56 -9.69 4.10 10.42
N ILE A 57 -8.55 3.72 11.00
CA ILE A 57 -8.48 3.04 12.31
C ILE A 57 -8.97 3.94 13.46
N LYS A 58 -8.82 5.26 13.35
CA LYS A 58 -9.37 6.22 14.34
C LYS A 58 -10.89 6.34 14.26
N GLY A 59 -11.50 5.81 13.20
CA GLY A 59 -12.93 5.92 12.92
C GLY A 59 -13.20 7.04 11.91
N VAL A 60 -13.85 6.66 10.82
CA VAL A 60 -14.36 7.57 9.79
C VAL A 60 -15.82 7.23 9.51
N THR A 61 -16.60 8.22 9.12
CA THR A 61 -17.99 8.07 8.68
C THR A 61 -18.13 8.60 7.26
N SER A 62 -18.99 7.96 6.46
CA SER A 62 -19.35 8.45 5.14
C SER A 62 -20.16 9.73 5.24
N HIS A 63 -20.23 10.47 4.14
CA HIS A 63 -20.95 11.74 4.08
C HIS A 63 -22.43 11.61 4.45
N SER A 64 -23.09 10.51 4.05
CA SER A 64 -24.48 10.21 4.42
C SER A 64 -24.66 9.72 5.85
N GLY A 65 -23.56 9.42 6.56
CA GLY A 65 -23.58 8.85 7.91
C GLY A 65 -23.98 7.36 7.97
N MET A 66 -24.30 6.72 6.84
CA MET A 66 -24.79 5.33 6.83
C MET A 66 -23.71 4.26 6.98
N THR A 67 -22.44 4.61 6.72
CA THR A 67 -21.33 3.66 6.73
C THR A 67 -20.10 4.25 7.41
N GLY A 68 -19.24 3.39 7.95
CA GLY A 68 -18.00 3.80 8.60
C GLY A 68 -17.77 3.11 9.95
N GLY A 69 -16.57 3.29 10.51
CA GLY A 69 -16.20 2.74 11.82
C GLY A 69 -15.69 1.30 11.85
N ASP A 70 -15.84 0.53 10.77
CA ASP A 70 -15.43 -0.89 10.75
C ASP A 70 -13.94 -1.09 11.06
N ALA A 71 -13.06 -0.27 10.47
CA ALA A 71 -11.63 -0.34 10.73
C ALA A 71 -11.28 -0.07 12.22
N LYS A 72 -12.01 0.84 12.87
CA LYS A 72 -11.87 1.11 14.31
C LYS A 72 -12.33 -0.09 15.13
N ARG A 73 -13.52 -0.63 14.83
CA ARG A 73 -14.08 -1.81 15.49
C ARG A 73 -13.15 -3.02 15.39
N MET A 74 -12.61 -3.28 14.20
CA MET A 74 -11.64 -4.35 13.98
C MET A 74 -10.36 -4.15 14.82
N LYS A 75 -9.87 -2.91 14.94
CA LYS A 75 -8.69 -2.62 15.78
C LYS A 75 -8.95 -2.84 17.26
N GLU A 76 -10.15 -2.50 17.74
CA GLU A 76 -10.56 -2.75 19.13
C GLU A 76 -10.66 -4.25 19.39
N LEU A 77 -11.27 -5.01 18.47
CA LEU A 77 -11.35 -6.47 18.55
C LEU A 77 -9.98 -7.15 18.51
N GLU A 78 -9.05 -6.67 17.69
CA GLU A 78 -7.67 -7.17 17.65
C GLU A 78 -6.98 -7.03 19.02
N LYS A 79 -7.12 -5.86 19.66
CA LYS A 79 -6.56 -5.59 21.00
C LYS A 79 -7.18 -6.48 22.07
N GLU A 80 -8.51 -6.62 22.07
CA GLU A 80 -9.20 -7.45 23.05
C GLU A 80 -8.84 -8.93 22.87
N ASN A 81 -8.79 -9.43 21.63
CA ASN A 81 -8.32 -10.80 21.36
C ASN A 81 -6.89 -11.05 21.85
N ALA A 82 -5.98 -10.07 21.66
CA ALA A 82 -4.62 -10.19 22.17
C ALA A 82 -4.59 -10.27 23.71
N ARG A 83 -5.41 -9.47 24.39
CA ARG A 83 -5.56 -9.52 25.85
C ARG A 83 -6.10 -10.87 26.33
N LEU A 84 -7.16 -11.37 25.69
CA LEU A 84 -7.78 -12.64 26.04
C LEU A 84 -6.81 -13.81 25.86
N LYS A 85 -6.06 -13.85 24.76
CA LYS A 85 -5.02 -14.87 24.52
C LYS A 85 -3.98 -14.89 25.64
N LYS A 86 -3.57 -13.72 26.13
CA LYS A 86 -2.62 -13.63 27.25
C LYS A 86 -3.22 -14.21 28.53
N LEU A 87 -4.45 -13.84 28.87
CA LEU A 87 -5.12 -14.34 30.07
C LEU A 87 -5.29 -15.86 30.05
N VAL A 88 -5.63 -16.44 28.90
CA VAL A 88 -5.75 -17.90 28.75
C VAL A 88 -4.40 -18.59 28.95
N ALA A 89 -3.31 -18.02 28.40
CA ALA A 89 -1.97 -18.56 28.57
C ALA A 89 -1.52 -18.49 30.05
N ASP A 90 -1.85 -17.42 30.77
CA ASP A 90 -1.49 -17.26 32.19
C ASP A 90 -2.28 -18.21 33.12
N LEU A 91 -3.40 -18.79 32.65
CA LEU A 91 -4.24 -19.74 33.37
C LEU A 91 -3.93 -21.22 33.05
N SER A 92 -3.06 -21.48 32.07
CA SER A 92 -2.66 -22.82 31.62
C SER A 92 -1.28 -23.19 32.17
#